data_AF-A0A7Z9R2T7-F1
#
_entry.id   AF-A0A7Z9R2T7-F1
#
_cell.length_a   1.000
_cell.length_b   1.000
_cell.length_c   1.000
_cell.angle_alpha   90.00
_cell.angle_beta   90.00
_cell.angle_gamma   90.00
#
_symmetry.space_group_name_H-M   'P 1'
#
loop_
_entity.id
_entity.type
_entity.pdbx_description
1 polymer ?
#
loop_
_entity_poly.entity_id
_entity_poly.type
_entity_poly.pdbx_seq_one_letter_code
_entity_poly.pdbx_strand_id
1 'polypeptide(L)'
;MDAKERYFWDLTGYLVVKNVLDTEELETANAAIDYCADRINQGEDNKGVGDSTFLRGTGSRWMHGTNLLNIVPLIASRFARCWPTQRWSVG
;
A
#
# COMPACT_ATOMS: atom_id res chain seq x y z
N MET A 1 -8.94 -14.86 7.54
CA MET A 1 -9.47 -13.86 8.46
C MET A 1 -10.38 -14.52 9.47
N ASP A 2 -9.80 -14.90 10.60
CA ASP A 2 -10.52 -15.47 11.73
C ASP A 2 -11.12 -14.37 12.65
N ALA A 3 -11.82 -14.78 13.71
CA ALA A 3 -12.46 -13.85 14.64
C ALA A 3 -11.47 -13.05 15.50
N LYS A 4 -10.30 -13.61 15.79
CA LYS A 4 -9.24 -12.98 16.58
C LYS A 4 -8.49 -11.94 15.75
N GLU A 5 -8.22 -12.23 14.48
CA GLU A 5 -7.65 -11.30 13.51
C GLU A 5 -8.57 -10.10 13.29
N ARG A 6 -9.90 -10.33 13.19
CA ARG A 6 -10.90 -9.26 13.18
C ARG A 6 -10.84 -8.38 14.42
N TYR A 7 -10.85 -8.99 15.59
CA TYR A 7 -10.78 -8.25 16.85
C TYR A 7 -9.48 -7.44 17.00
N PHE A 8 -8.35 -8.01 16.59
CA PHE A 8 -7.07 -7.30 16.58
C PHE A 8 -7.07 -6.10 15.63
N TRP A 9 -7.64 -6.26 14.43
CA TRP A 9 -7.83 -5.17 13.48
C TRP A 9 -8.70 -4.06 14.08
N ASP A 10 -9.83 -4.39 14.70
CA ASP A 10 -10.72 -3.41 15.32
C ASP A 10 -10.02 -2.60 16.43
N LEU A 11 -9.09 -3.22 17.16
CA LEU A 11 -8.33 -2.55 18.23
C LEU A 11 -7.15 -1.71 17.72
N THR A 12 -6.45 -2.16 16.68
CA THR A 12 -5.15 -1.59 16.29
C THR A 12 -5.19 -0.82 14.98
N GLY A 13 -6.21 -1.05 14.15
CA GLY A 13 -6.35 -0.46 12.81
C GLY A 13 -5.40 -1.03 11.76
N TYR A 14 -4.66 -2.12 12.06
CA TYR A 14 -3.82 -2.81 11.09
C TYR A 14 -3.83 -4.34 11.28
N LEU A 15 -3.46 -5.09 10.25
CA LEU A 15 -3.32 -6.54 10.29
C LEU A 15 -2.13 -6.95 9.42
N VAL A 16 -1.29 -7.85 9.94
CA VAL A 16 -0.15 -8.40 9.20
C VAL A 16 -0.56 -9.75 8.62
N VAL A 17 -0.76 -9.81 7.31
CA VAL A 17 -1.03 -11.05 6.59
C VAL A 17 0.28 -11.55 5.97
N LYS A 18 0.66 -12.79 6.30
CA LYS A 18 1.90 -13.41 5.80
C LYS A 18 1.65 -14.10 4.47
N ASN A 19 2.69 -14.15 3.62
CA ASN A 19 2.67 -14.88 2.35
C ASN A 19 1.51 -14.46 1.43
N VAL A 20 1.22 -13.16 1.39
CA VAL A 20 0.18 -12.60 0.53
C VAL A 20 0.56 -12.69 -0.95
N LEU A 21 1.86 -12.59 -1.23
CA LEU A 21 2.44 -12.79 -2.55
C LEU A 21 3.23 -14.10 -2.53
N ASP A 22 3.09 -14.89 -3.59
CA ASP A 22 4.02 -15.99 -3.86
C ASP A 22 5.37 -15.46 -4.39
N THR A 23 6.35 -16.35 -4.54
CA THR A 23 7.71 -15.97 -4.96
C THR A 23 7.74 -15.34 -6.37
N GLU A 24 6.96 -15.88 -7.31
CA GLU A 24 6.93 -15.41 -8.70
C GLU A 24 6.25 -14.03 -8.77
N GLU A 25 5.18 -13.84 -8.01
CA GLU A 25 4.49 -12.56 -7.85
C GLU A 25 5.38 -11.50 -7.23
N LEU A 26 6.16 -11.87 -6.21
CA LEU A 26 7.11 -10.97 -5.57
C LEU A 26 8.22 -10.55 -6.54
N GLU A 27 8.79 -11.49 -7.29
CA GLU A 27 9.80 -11.20 -8.31
C GLU A 27 9.26 -10.27 -9.40
N THR A 28 8.05 -10.55 -9.89
CA THR A 28 7.37 -9.72 -10.90
C THR A 28 7.10 -8.31 -10.39
N ALA A 29 6.65 -8.17 -9.14
CA ALA A 29 6.40 -6.87 -8.52
C ALA A 29 7.70 -6.07 -8.36
N ASN A 30 8.78 -6.72 -7.91
CA ASN A 30 10.09 -6.08 -7.78
C ASN A 30 10.63 -5.62 -9.15
N ALA A 31 10.56 -6.47 -10.17
CA ALA A 31 10.99 -6.10 -11.52
C ALA A 31 10.20 -4.92 -12.11
N ALA A 32 8.90 -4.83 -11.82
CA ALA A 32 8.07 -3.70 -12.23
C ALA A 32 8.48 -2.39 -11.53
N ILE A 33 8.87 -2.45 -10.25
CA ILE A 33 9.40 -1.31 -9.50
C ILE A 33 10.74 -0.88 -10.09
N ASP A 34 11.65 -1.82 -10.34
CA ASP A 34 12.98 -1.55 -10.90
C ASP A 34 12.88 -0.90 -12.29
N TYR A 35 12.00 -1.41 -13.16
CA TYR A 35 11.71 -0.80 -14.47
C TYR A 35 11.22 0.64 -14.37
N CYS A 36 10.56 0.99 -13.26
CA CYS A 36 10.00 2.31 -13.01
C CYS A 36 10.93 3.22 -12.20
N ALA A 37 12.04 2.70 -11.66
CA ALA A 37 12.87 3.39 -10.66
C ALA A 37 13.30 4.80 -11.11
N ASP A 38 13.73 4.94 -12.37
CA ASP A 38 14.18 6.21 -12.95
C ASP A 38 13.07 7.27 -13.05
N ARG A 39 11.80 6.88 -12.92
CA ARG A 39 10.62 7.76 -13.03
C ARG A 39 10.03 8.09 -11.66
N ILE A 40 10.51 7.45 -10.60
CA ILE A 40 10.07 7.68 -9.22
C ILE A 40 10.80 8.92 -8.70
N ASN A 41 10.04 9.98 -8.43
CA ASN A 41 10.55 11.21 -7.83
C ASN A 41 10.27 11.19 -6.33
N GLN A 42 11.31 11.38 -5.51
CA GLN A 42 11.13 11.63 -4.09
C GLN A 42 10.77 13.09 -3.89
N GLY A 43 9.66 13.35 -3.18
CA GLY A 43 9.33 14.70 -2.73
C GLY A 43 10.33 15.22 -1.71
N GLU A 44 10.30 16.52 -1.43
CA GLU A 44 11.13 17.11 -0.37
C GLU A 44 10.83 16.47 0.99
N ASP A 45 11.90 16.23 1.76
CA ASP A 45 11.77 15.74 3.13
C ASP A 45 10.99 16.75 3.98
N ASN A 46 10.13 16.23 4.85
CA ASN A 46 9.26 17.02 5.72
C ASN A 46 8.26 17.95 5.00
N LYS A 47 8.02 17.77 3.71
CA LYS A 47 6.99 18.53 2.98
C LYS A 47 5.59 18.21 3.52
N GLY A 48 4.85 19.24 3.92
CA GLY A 48 3.49 19.11 4.47
C GLY A 48 3.42 18.82 5.99
N VAL A 49 4.58 18.82 6.67
CA VAL A 49 4.69 18.44 8.08
C VAL A 49 4.46 19.62 9.05
N GLY A 50 4.62 20.85 8.57
CA GLY A 50 4.57 22.06 9.41
C GLY A 50 5.60 22.00 10.53
N ASP A 51 5.19 22.33 11.75
CA ASP A 51 6.04 22.33 12.95
C ASP A 51 6.02 20.99 13.71
N SER A 52 5.33 19.97 13.20
CA SER A 52 5.19 18.68 13.88
C SER A 52 6.50 17.90 13.86
N THR A 53 7.07 17.60 15.03
CA THR A 53 8.26 16.75 15.14
C THR A 53 7.95 15.27 14.91
N PHE A 54 6.71 14.84 15.13
CA PHE A 54 6.28 13.44 15.00
C PHE A 54 6.06 13.01 13.54
N LEU A 55 5.57 13.93 12.70
CA LEU A 55 5.26 13.65 11.30
C LEU A 55 6.45 13.90 10.36
N ARG A 56 7.61 14.27 10.92
CA ARG A 56 8.85 14.44 10.15
C ARG A 56 9.33 13.12 9.61
N GLY A 57 9.82 13.13 8.39
CA GLY A 57 10.26 11.94 7.71
C GLY A 57 10.70 12.19 6.27
N THR A 58 11.14 11.11 5.66
CA THR A 58 11.55 11.07 4.26
C THR A 58 10.38 11.43 3.36
N GLY A 59 10.65 12.28 2.37
CA GLY A 59 9.64 12.71 1.41
C GLY A 59 8.98 11.53 0.72
N SER A 60 7.66 11.62 0.58
CA SER A 60 6.86 10.65 -0.18
C SER A 60 7.40 10.44 -1.61
N ARG A 61 7.40 9.19 -2.07
CA ARG A 61 7.78 8.82 -3.45
C ARG A 61 6.56 8.90 -4.37
N TRP A 62 6.69 9.66 -5.45
CA TRP A 62 5.65 9.96 -6.43
C TRP A 62 6.06 9.49 -7.82
N MET A 63 5.09 9.06 -8.62
CA MET A 63 5.26 8.87 -10.05
C MET A 63 3.93 9.15 -10.75
N HIS A 64 3.98 9.97 -11.82
CA HIS A 64 2.81 10.46 -12.57
C HIS A 64 1.69 11.11 -11.72
N GLY A 65 2.06 11.93 -10.72
CA GLY A 65 1.08 12.63 -9.89
C GLY A 65 0.27 11.73 -8.94
N THR A 66 0.65 10.45 -8.83
CA THR A 66 0.10 9.50 -7.86
C THR A 66 1.23 8.92 -7.01
N ASN A 67 0.92 8.48 -5.78
CA ASN A 67 1.94 7.87 -4.92
C ASN A 67 2.16 6.40 -5.33
N LEU A 68 3.30 5.81 -4.96
CA LEU A 68 3.64 4.41 -5.32
C LEU A 68 2.58 3.38 -4.87
N LEU A 69 1.82 3.65 -3.80
CA LEU A 69 0.72 2.79 -3.34
C LEU A 69 -0.49 2.81 -4.30
N ASN A 70 -0.59 3.82 -5.17
CA ASN A 70 -1.70 4.07 -6.10
C ASN A 70 -1.31 3.91 -7.59
N ILE A 71 -0.13 3.39 -7.93
CA ILE A 71 0.37 3.25 -9.33
C ILE A 71 -0.29 2.07 -10.08
N VAL A 72 -1.48 1.64 -9.70
CA VAL A 72 -1.93 0.30 -10.09
C VAL A 72 -3.26 0.25 -10.85
N PRO A 73 -3.18 -0.15 -12.13
CA PRO A 73 -4.14 -1.07 -12.73
C PRO A 73 -3.59 -2.52 -12.86
N LEU A 74 -2.27 -2.72 -12.86
CA LEU A 74 -1.63 -4.01 -13.20
C LEU A 74 -1.43 -4.99 -12.02
N ILE A 75 -1.13 -4.51 -10.80
CA ILE A 75 -1.03 -5.32 -9.57
C ILE A 75 -2.43 -5.58 -8.96
N ALA A 76 -3.35 -4.62 -9.03
CA ALA A 76 -4.65 -4.62 -8.34
C ALA A 76 -5.65 -5.58 -8.98
N SER A 77 -5.52 -5.83 -10.28
CA SER A 77 -6.37 -6.78 -11.01
C SER A 77 -6.18 -8.23 -10.55
N ARG A 78 -5.07 -8.58 -9.88
CA ARG A 78 -4.88 -9.89 -9.24
C ARG A 78 -5.28 -9.90 -7.76
N PHE A 79 -5.10 -8.78 -7.04
CA PHE A 79 -5.57 -8.61 -5.65
C PHE A 79 -7.10 -8.53 -5.50
N ALA A 80 -7.83 -8.08 -6.53
CA ALA A 80 -9.30 -8.06 -6.54
C ALA A 80 -9.93 -9.46 -6.37
N ARG A 81 -9.20 -10.54 -6.64
CA ARG A 81 -9.65 -11.92 -6.36
C ARG A 81 -9.66 -12.27 -4.88
N CYS A 82 -8.86 -11.57 -4.06
CA CYS A 82 -8.71 -11.84 -2.63
C CYS A 82 -9.60 -10.97 -1.74
N TRP A 83 -10.32 -10.00 -2.31
CA TRP A 83 -11.26 -9.16 -1.58
C TRP A 83 -12.71 -9.57 -1.88
N PRO A 84 -13.43 -10.24 -0.96
CA PRO A 84 -14.87 -10.33 -1.07
C PRO A 84 -15.40 -8.91 -0.88
N THR A 85 -15.88 -8.30 -1.97
CA THR A 85 -16.63 -7.04 -1.93
C THR A 85 -17.95 -7.29 -1.20
N GLN A 86 -17.93 -7.39 0.13
CA GLN A 86 -19.14 -7.29 0.92
C GLN A 86 -19.51 -5.81 0.98
N ARG A 87 -20.32 -5.42 0.00
CA ARG A 87 -21.19 -4.24 0.05
C ARG A 87 -22.15 -4.46 1.22
N TRP A 88 -21.92 -3.78 2.34
CA TRP A 88 -22.90 -3.70 3.41
C TRP A 88 -23.73 -2.42 3.24
N SER A 89 -25.01 -2.60 2.97
CA SER A 89 -26.03 -1.57 3.12
C SER A 89 -26.22 -1.37 4.63
N VAL A 90 -25.90 -0.19 5.13
CA VAL A 90 -26.28 0.23 6.48
C VAL A 90 -27.79 0.41 6.50
N GLY A 91 -28.46 -0.36 7.35
CA GLY A 91 -29.83 -0.12 7.82
C GLY A 91 -29.79 0.53 9.20
#